data_AF-A0A9D8HQ58-F1
#
_entry.id   AF-A0A9D8HQ58-F1
#
_cell.length_a   1.000
_cell.length_b   1.000
_cell.length_c   1.000
_cell.angle_alpha   90.00
_cell.angle_beta   90.00
_cell.angle_gamma   90.00
#
_symmetry.space_group_name_H-M   'P 1'
#
loop_
_entity.id
_entity.type
_entity.pdbx_description
1 polymer ?
#
loop_
_entity_poly.entity_id
_entity_poly.type
_entity_poly.pdbx_seq_one_letter_code
_entity_poly.pdbx_strand_id
1 'polypeptide(L)'
;RVNLEYAATYNDKGTTPKEVAPGEQFIAYVTVTNNGFMTWENDTRDRVNLGVHWYNRDTREVIIFDGDSGELPNYVGRGESALVKMIITAPEKPGRYIIAFDLVHENVTWFSHQGVIPLEADINVGIILDKSIVKKTSVMIYNGAGVKGAAAQFQEYLEKYGFKISGIKNAKSYNFDETIVIYNSGKYVNAEQLALILNSYRMEQYTSKWKDYYSSANVIVIMGKDYKENIKW
;
A
#
# COMPACT_ATOMS: atom_id res chain seq x y z
N ARG A 1 11.52 -32.35 9.79
CA ARG A 1 10.69 -33.11 10.76
C ARG A 1 9.67 -32.11 11.30
N VAL A 2 8.37 -32.36 11.17
CA VAL A 2 7.35 -31.42 11.69
C VAL A 2 7.45 -31.42 13.22
N ASN A 3 7.61 -30.25 13.83
CA ASN A 3 7.54 -30.13 15.29
C ASN A 3 6.08 -30.10 15.70
N LEU A 4 5.59 -31.20 16.31
CA LEU A 4 4.19 -31.33 16.70
C LEU A 4 3.84 -30.52 17.96
N GLU A 5 4.83 -29.92 18.63
CA GLU A 5 4.58 -28.97 19.72
C GLU A 5 3.89 -27.71 19.20
N TYR A 6 4.27 -27.25 18.00
CA TYR A 6 3.75 -26.04 17.37
C TYR A 6 2.78 -26.41 16.24
N ALA A 7 1.48 -26.30 16.52
CA ALA A 7 0.46 -26.34 15.48
C ALA A 7 -0.69 -25.41 15.88
N ALA A 8 -1.12 -24.57 14.95
CA ALA A 8 -2.18 -23.61 15.17
C ALA A 8 -3.04 -23.41 13.93
N THR A 9 -4.27 -22.99 14.14
CA THR A 9 -5.13 -22.43 13.10
C THR A 9 -5.65 -21.08 13.54
N TYR A 10 -5.93 -20.23 12.56
CA TYR A 10 -6.24 -18.82 12.75
C TYR A 10 -7.52 -18.47 11.99
N ASN A 11 -8.34 -17.58 12.53
CA ASN A 11 -9.54 -17.09 11.87
C ASN A 11 -9.89 -15.68 12.38
N ASP A 12 -9.81 -14.68 11.51
CA ASP A 12 -10.18 -13.30 11.83
C ASP A 12 -11.68 -13.01 11.69
N LYS A 13 -12.46 -13.97 11.18
CA LYS A 13 -13.89 -13.84 10.85
C LYS A 13 -14.19 -12.59 9.99
N GLY A 14 -13.24 -12.15 9.18
CA GLY A 14 -13.37 -10.93 8.36
C GLY A 14 -13.34 -9.62 9.14
N THR A 15 -12.83 -9.62 10.38
CA THR A 15 -12.67 -8.40 11.17
C THR A 15 -11.53 -7.53 10.69
N THR A 16 -10.55 -8.09 9.96
CA THR A 16 -9.48 -7.32 9.34
C THR A 16 -10.06 -6.42 8.24
N PRO A 17 -9.91 -5.09 8.32
CA PRO A 17 -10.37 -4.19 7.29
C PRO A 17 -9.75 -4.49 5.94
N LYS A 18 -10.49 -4.24 4.86
CA LYS A 18 -9.95 -4.34 3.50
C LYS A 18 -9.17 -3.11 3.07
N GLU A 19 -9.46 -1.96 3.67
CA GLU A 19 -8.84 -0.67 3.35
C GLU A 19 -8.69 0.16 4.62
N VAL A 20 -7.55 0.83 4.78
CA VAL A 20 -7.23 1.75 5.88
C VAL A 20 -6.40 2.92 5.35
N ALA A 21 -6.39 4.06 6.04
CA ALA A 21 -5.49 5.16 5.73
C ALA A 21 -4.03 4.83 6.13
N PRO A 22 -3.04 5.49 5.51
CA PRO A 22 -1.64 5.34 5.93
C PRO A 22 -1.45 5.76 7.40
N GLY A 23 -0.71 4.96 8.16
CA GLY A 23 -0.50 5.18 9.60
C GLY A 23 -1.74 4.98 10.48
N GLU A 24 -2.89 4.59 9.91
CA GLU A 24 -4.11 4.38 10.68
C GLU A 24 -3.96 3.21 11.66
N GLN A 25 -4.44 3.41 12.90
CA GLN A 25 -4.62 2.33 13.85
C GLN A 25 -6.00 1.70 13.72
N PHE A 26 -6.05 0.38 13.58
CA PHE A 26 -7.28 -0.39 13.53
C PHE A 26 -7.24 -1.60 14.46
N ILE A 27 -8.42 -2.19 14.70
CA ILE A 27 -8.57 -3.37 15.56
C ILE A 27 -8.91 -4.57 14.69
N ALA A 28 -8.22 -5.69 14.90
CA ALA A 28 -8.59 -6.99 14.35
C ALA A 28 -8.82 -7.99 15.50
N TYR A 29 -9.81 -8.87 15.35
CA TYR A 29 -10.10 -9.93 16.31
C TYR A 29 -9.80 -11.28 15.67
N VAL A 30 -8.75 -11.95 16.16
CA VAL A 30 -8.29 -13.22 15.59
C VAL A 30 -8.55 -14.33 16.58
N THR A 31 -9.35 -15.31 16.17
CA THR A 31 -9.46 -16.57 16.89
C THR A 31 -8.27 -17.43 16.53
N VAL A 32 -7.49 -17.83 17.53
CA VAL A 32 -6.39 -18.79 17.40
C VAL A 32 -6.78 -20.08 18.10
N THR A 33 -6.48 -21.22 17.48
CA THR A 33 -6.78 -22.56 18.01
C THR A 33 -5.50 -23.38 18.09
N ASN A 34 -5.25 -23.96 19.25
CA ASN A 34 -4.07 -24.79 19.49
C ASN A 34 -4.31 -26.21 19.00
N ASN A 35 -3.61 -26.60 17.94
CA ASN A 35 -3.66 -27.95 17.38
C ASN A 35 -2.42 -28.78 17.79
N GLY A 36 -1.48 -28.17 18.52
CA GLY A 36 -0.22 -28.78 18.97
C GLY A 36 -0.35 -29.45 20.33
N PHE A 37 0.78 -29.96 20.82
CA PHE A 37 0.86 -30.59 22.15
C PHE A 37 1.32 -29.67 23.27
N MET A 38 1.95 -28.53 22.94
CA MET A 38 2.40 -27.54 23.91
C MET A 38 1.24 -26.66 24.33
N THR A 39 0.97 -26.53 25.63
CA THR A 39 0.06 -25.49 26.15
C THR A 39 0.68 -24.12 25.93
N TRP A 40 -0.10 -23.19 25.39
CA TRP A 40 0.33 -21.81 25.21
C TRP A 40 0.11 -21.05 26.51
N GLU A 41 1.20 -20.68 27.19
CA GLU A 41 1.16 -19.89 28.42
C GLU A 41 1.09 -18.39 28.10
N ASN A 42 0.41 -17.58 28.92
CA ASN A 42 0.24 -16.14 28.67
C ASN A 42 0.82 -15.22 29.75
N ASP A 43 1.35 -15.76 30.85
CA ASP A 43 1.84 -15.00 32.01
C ASP A 43 3.32 -15.29 32.35
N THR A 44 4.03 -15.99 31.47
CA THR A 44 5.45 -16.29 31.61
C THR A 44 6.32 -15.39 30.74
N ARG A 45 7.64 -15.44 30.95
CA ARG A 45 8.60 -14.71 30.13
C ARG A 45 8.62 -15.23 28.69
N ASP A 46 8.43 -16.53 28.52
CA ASP A 46 8.39 -17.24 27.24
C ASP A 46 6.92 -17.49 26.85
N ARG A 47 6.06 -16.51 27.11
CA ARG A 47 4.64 -16.60 26.76
C ARG A 47 4.42 -16.72 25.26
N VAL A 48 3.24 -17.17 24.88
CA VAL A 48 2.80 -17.13 23.48
C VAL A 48 1.94 -15.89 23.25
N ASN A 49 2.28 -15.12 22.23
CA ASN A 49 1.51 -13.97 21.75
C ASN A 49 1.14 -14.15 20.28
N LEU A 50 0.23 -13.31 19.78
CA LEU A 50 -0.04 -13.18 18.35
C LEU A 50 0.65 -11.93 17.83
N GLY A 51 1.58 -12.08 16.90
CA GLY A 51 2.22 -10.96 16.21
C GLY A 51 1.67 -10.75 14.80
N VAL A 52 2.02 -9.62 14.19
CA VAL A 52 1.78 -9.37 12.77
C VAL A 52 3.05 -9.09 11.98
N HIS A 53 3.02 -9.48 10.72
CA HIS A 53 4.02 -9.12 9.71
C HIS A 53 3.31 -8.47 8.53
N TRP A 54 3.97 -7.49 7.92
CA TRP A 54 3.49 -6.80 6.73
C TRP A 54 4.37 -7.15 5.54
N TYR A 55 3.72 -7.54 4.44
CA TYR A 55 4.39 -7.82 3.18
C TYR A 55 3.79 -6.97 2.07
N ASN A 56 4.61 -6.57 1.10
CA ASN A 56 4.11 -6.06 -0.15
C ASN A 56 3.35 -7.19 -0.87
N ARG A 57 2.10 -6.94 -1.24
CA ARG A 57 1.25 -7.97 -1.85
C ARG A 57 1.76 -8.46 -3.20
N ASP A 58 2.36 -7.56 -3.98
CA ASP A 58 2.78 -7.85 -5.35
C ASP A 58 4.17 -8.48 -5.40
N THR A 59 5.10 -8.03 -4.57
CA THR A 59 6.50 -8.49 -4.60
C THR A 59 6.83 -9.52 -3.54
N ARG A 60 5.95 -9.72 -2.53
CA ARG A 60 6.19 -10.52 -1.32
C ARG A 60 7.37 -10.02 -0.46
N GLU A 61 7.87 -8.82 -0.74
CA GLU A 61 8.89 -8.17 0.08
C GLU A 61 8.37 -7.94 1.50
N VAL A 62 9.24 -8.19 2.49
CA VAL A 62 8.96 -7.89 3.89
C VAL A 62 9.01 -6.38 4.10
N ILE A 63 7.91 -5.81 4.57
CA ILE A 63 7.78 -4.38 4.86
C ILE A 63 8.01 -4.14 6.35
N ILE A 64 7.36 -4.94 7.20
CA ILE A 64 7.57 -4.96 8.65
C ILE A 64 7.57 -6.42 9.08
N PHE A 65 8.67 -6.89 9.65
CA PHE A 65 8.71 -8.14 10.38
C PHE A 65 8.67 -7.80 11.88
N ASP A 66 7.99 -8.62 12.67
CA ASP A 66 7.78 -8.38 14.10
C ASP A 66 7.13 -7.00 14.39
N GLY A 67 5.89 -6.84 13.89
CA GLY A 67 5.10 -5.62 14.07
C GLY A 67 4.32 -5.60 15.38
N ASP A 68 3.10 -5.06 15.36
CA ASP A 68 2.24 -5.04 16.55
C ASP A 68 1.89 -6.46 17.04
N SER A 69 1.73 -6.60 18.36
CA SER A 69 1.40 -7.87 19.00
C SER A 69 0.17 -7.76 19.90
N GLY A 70 -0.58 -8.86 20.02
CA GLY A 70 -1.69 -9.02 20.95
C GLY A 70 -1.45 -10.20 21.89
N GLU A 71 -1.71 -9.96 23.17
CA GLU A 71 -1.55 -10.99 24.20
C GLU A 71 -2.71 -11.98 24.20
N LEU A 72 -2.41 -13.26 24.46
CA LEU A 72 -3.45 -14.25 24.73
C LEU A 72 -4.18 -13.91 26.04
N PRO A 73 -5.52 -13.96 26.08
CA PRO A 73 -6.29 -13.64 27.29
C PRO A 73 -6.17 -14.68 28.41
N ASN A 74 -5.78 -15.91 28.07
CA ASN A 74 -5.65 -17.04 28.98
C ASN A 74 -4.69 -18.09 28.38
N TYR A 75 -4.37 -19.10 29.18
CA TYR A 75 -3.64 -20.28 28.71
C TYR A 75 -4.47 -21.01 27.67
N VAL A 76 -3.85 -21.51 26.60
CA VAL A 76 -4.54 -22.25 25.54
C VAL A 76 -3.96 -23.64 25.42
N GLY A 77 -4.66 -24.60 26.03
CA GLY A 77 -4.33 -26.02 25.93
C GLY A 77 -4.65 -26.61 24.57
N ARG A 78 -4.25 -27.86 24.36
CA ARG A 78 -4.51 -28.60 23.13
C ARG A 78 -6.01 -28.71 22.83
N GLY A 79 -6.41 -28.31 21.62
CA GLY A 79 -7.79 -28.28 21.16
C GLY A 79 -8.59 -27.05 21.60
N GLU A 80 -8.01 -26.20 22.45
CA GLU A 80 -8.66 -24.97 22.92
C GLU A 80 -8.42 -23.81 21.94
N SER A 81 -9.20 -22.75 22.12
CA SER A 81 -9.09 -21.54 21.32
C SER A 81 -9.16 -20.29 22.19
N ALA A 82 -8.52 -19.22 21.71
CA ALA A 82 -8.59 -17.90 22.32
C ALA A 82 -8.92 -16.85 21.25
N LEU A 83 -9.66 -15.81 21.67
CA LEU A 83 -9.90 -14.64 20.85
C LEU A 83 -8.89 -13.55 21.24
N VAL A 84 -8.01 -13.20 20.32
CA VAL A 84 -7.00 -12.16 20.53
C VAL A 84 -7.48 -10.86 19.91
N LYS A 85 -7.45 -9.78 20.69
CA LYS A 85 -7.66 -8.42 20.20
C LYS A 85 -6.32 -7.82 19.82
N MET A 86 -6.15 -7.52 18.54
CA MET A 86 -4.97 -6.84 18.00
C MET A 86 -5.28 -5.35 17.81
N ILE A 87 -4.37 -4.47 18.22
CA ILE A 87 -4.37 -3.05 17.83
C ILE A 87 -3.18 -2.90 16.88
N ILE A 88 -3.44 -2.57 15.63
CA ILE A 88 -2.44 -2.65 14.56
C ILE A 88 -2.32 -1.28 13.88
N THR A 89 -1.09 -0.86 13.63
CA THR A 89 -0.77 0.37 12.90
C THR A 89 -0.43 0.02 11.45
N ALA A 90 -1.15 0.61 10.50
CA ALA A 90 -0.90 0.43 9.07
C ALA A 90 0.44 1.09 8.64
N PRO A 91 1.13 0.54 7.62
CA PRO A 91 2.28 1.20 7.01
C PRO A 91 2.02 2.65 6.57
N GLU A 92 3.02 3.52 6.64
CA GLU A 92 2.92 4.93 6.23
C GLU A 92 2.83 5.13 4.71
N LYS A 93 3.28 4.13 3.94
CA LYS A 93 3.29 4.21 2.47
C LYS A 93 2.01 3.61 1.91
N PRO A 94 1.22 4.35 1.11
CA PRO A 94 0.10 3.76 0.40
C PRO A 94 0.54 2.58 -0.47
N GLY A 95 -0.31 1.56 -0.57
CA GLY A 95 0.01 0.35 -1.31
C GLY A 95 -0.93 -0.79 -1.03
N ARG A 96 -0.68 -1.90 -1.74
CA ARG A 96 -1.39 -3.17 -1.51
C ARG A 96 -0.49 -4.06 -0.67
N TYR A 97 -1.01 -4.48 0.47
CA TYR A 97 -0.26 -5.26 1.44
C TYR A 97 -0.95 -6.57 1.76
N ILE A 98 -0.17 -7.48 2.31
CA ILE A 98 -0.63 -8.65 3.02
C ILE A 98 -0.24 -8.44 4.48
N ILE A 99 -1.22 -8.51 5.38
CA ILE A 99 -0.96 -8.66 6.80
C ILE A 99 -1.00 -10.14 7.13
N ALA A 100 0.05 -10.64 7.78
CA ALA A 100 0.14 -12.03 8.24
C ALA A 100 0.10 -12.06 9.77
N PHE A 101 -0.89 -12.77 10.32
CA PHE A 101 -0.98 -13.04 11.76
C PHE A 101 -0.25 -14.35 12.07
N ASP A 102 0.78 -14.27 12.90
CA ASP A 102 1.61 -15.41 13.26
C ASP A 102 1.82 -15.45 14.77
N LEU A 103 1.59 -16.61 15.38
CA LEU A 103 1.90 -16.80 16.79
C LEU A 103 3.41 -16.77 17.00
N VAL A 104 3.84 -16.18 18.11
CA VAL A 104 5.22 -16.18 18.57
C VAL A 104 5.27 -16.81 19.95
N HIS A 105 6.16 -17.78 20.12
CA HIS A 105 6.61 -18.20 21.43
C HIS A 105 7.79 -17.29 21.79
N GLU A 106 7.54 -16.33 22.67
CA GLU A 106 8.45 -15.24 23.00
C GLU A 106 9.82 -15.77 23.41
N ASN A 107 10.88 -15.12 22.94
CA ASN A 107 12.29 -15.54 23.10
C ASN A 107 12.67 -16.91 22.50
N VAL A 108 11.75 -17.61 21.82
CA VAL A 108 11.98 -18.96 21.29
C VAL A 108 11.86 -19.01 19.77
N THR A 109 10.65 -18.84 19.23
CA THR A 109 10.40 -19.00 17.78
C THR A 109 9.04 -18.43 17.38
N TRP A 110 8.97 -17.94 16.15
CA TRP A 110 7.70 -17.81 15.44
C TRP A 110 7.13 -19.19 15.09
N PHE A 111 5.81 -19.33 15.08
CA PHE A 111 5.15 -20.57 14.70
C PHE A 111 5.37 -20.87 13.21
N SER A 112 5.45 -19.84 12.35
CA SER A 112 5.84 -20.01 10.94
C SER A 112 7.21 -20.63 10.74
N HIS A 113 8.19 -20.29 11.59
CA HIS A 113 9.52 -20.92 11.56
C HIS A 113 9.48 -22.41 11.93
N GLN A 114 8.43 -22.86 12.62
CA GLN A 114 8.15 -24.27 12.92
C GLN A 114 7.26 -24.95 11.87
N GLY A 115 6.87 -24.23 10.81
CA GLY A 115 6.09 -24.75 9.68
C GLY A 115 4.57 -24.58 9.82
N VAL A 116 4.10 -23.81 10.79
CA VAL A 116 2.68 -23.43 10.91
C VAL A 116 2.38 -22.32 9.90
N ILE A 117 1.27 -22.40 9.17
CA ILE A 117 0.92 -21.39 8.17
C ILE A 117 0.22 -20.19 8.87
N PRO A 118 0.76 -18.97 8.77
CA PRO A 118 0.10 -17.76 9.28
C PRO A 118 -1.25 -17.49 8.60
N LEU A 119 -2.13 -16.73 9.25
CA LEU A 119 -3.29 -16.16 8.55
C LEU A 119 -2.88 -14.94 7.76
N GLU A 120 -2.95 -15.02 6.44
CA GLU A 120 -2.72 -13.88 5.57
C GLU A 120 -4.06 -13.23 5.15
N ALA A 121 -4.13 -11.90 5.23
CA ALA A 121 -5.24 -11.11 4.72
C ALA A 121 -4.74 -9.98 3.81
N ASP A 122 -5.38 -9.84 2.65
CA ASP A 122 -5.18 -8.70 1.76
C ASP A 122 -5.78 -7.43 2.37
N ILE A 123 -4.99 -6.36 2.39
CA ILE A 123 -5.38 -5.04 2.88
C ILE A 123 -4.74 -3.93 2.02
N ASN A 124 -5.55 -2.95 1.61
CA ASN A 124 -5.07 -1.75 0.95
C ASN A 124 -4.79 -0.68 2.00
N VAL A 125 -3.67 0.01 1.86
CA VAL A 125 -3.33 1.16 2.69
C VAL A 125 -3.32 2.39 1.80
N GLY A 126 -4.10 3.40 2.16
CA GLY A 126 -4.30 4.61 1.37
C GLY A 126 -4.90 4.36 -0.01
N ILE A 127 -4.82 5.38 -0.87
CA ILE A 127 -5.32 5.29 -2.24
C ILE A 127 -4.31 4.49 -3.07
N ILE A 128 -4.79 3.47 -3.75
CA ILE A 128 -4.00 2.61 -4.64
C ILE A 128 -4.28 2.90 -6.11
N LEU A 129 -3.37 2.48 -6.97
CA LEU A 129 -3.58 2.53 -8.42
C LEU A 129 -4.71 1.59 -8.85
N ASP A 130 -5.81 2.15 -9.31
CA ASP A 130 -6.90 1.47 -9.99
C ASP A 130 -6.59 1.38 -11.50
N LYS A 131 -6.13 0.21 -11.92
CA LYS A 131 -5.82 -0.09 -13.33
C LYS A 131 -7.00 0.15 -14.28
N SER A 132 -8.24 0.02 -13.81
CA SER A 132 -9.43 0.26 -14.64
C SER A 132 -9.64 1.75 -14.95
N ILE A 133 -9.31 2.61 -13.99
CA ILE A 133 -9.33 4.07 -14.15
C ILE A 133 -8.11 4.52 -14.96
N VAL A 134 -6.92 4.04 -14.60
CA VAL A 134 -5.64 4.39 -15.26
C VAL A 134 -5.70 4.11 -16.76
N LYS A 135 -6.14 2.91 -17.18
CA LYS A 135 -6.26 2.53 -18.61
C LYS A 135 -7.26 3.37 -19.41
N LYS A 136 -8.20 4.04 -18.73
CA LYS A 136 -9.19 4.93 -19.36
C LYS A 136 -8.79 6.40 -19.27
N THR A 137 -7.74 6.72 -18.50
CA THR A 137 -7.28 8.08 -18.27
C THR A 137 -6.39 8.55 -19.43
N SER A 138 -6.86 9.56 -20.15
CA SER A 138 -6.05 10.27 -21.15
C SER A 138 -5.31 11.46 -20.55
N VAL A 139 -4.03 11.62 -20.90
CA VAL A 139 -3.14 12.66 -20.37
C VAL A 139 -2.58 13.50 -21.53
N MET A 140 -2.60 14.82 -21.42
CA MET A 140 -1.88 15.74 -22.31
C MET A 140 -0.65 16.27 -21.58
N ILE A 141 0.54 16.13 -22.17
CA ILE A 141 1.79 16.57 -21.54
C ILE A 141 2.27 17.87 -22.18
N TYR A 142 2.56 18.87 -21.36
CA TYR A 142 3.25 20.09 -21.75
C TYR A 142 4.65 20.12 -21.14
N ASN A 143 5.68 20.29 -21.97
CA ASN A 143 7.06 20.47 -21.52
C ASN A 143 7.24 21.89 -20.95
N GLY A 144 7.14 22.01 -19.62
CA GLY A 144 7.40 23.24 -18.86
C GLY A 144 8.83 23.34 -18.32
N ALA A 145 9.65 22.31 -18.47
CA ALA A 145 11.03 22.29 -17.97
C ALA A 145 12.04 22.98 -18.92
N GLY A 146 11.69 23.10 -20.21
CA GLY A 146 12.61 23.62 -21.23
C GLY A 146 13.73 22.65 -21.62
N VAL A 147 13.65 21.40 -21.18
CA VAL A 147 14.65 20.36 -21.47
C VAL A 147 14.19 19.53 -22.68
N LYS A 148 15.03 19.47 -23.72
CA LYS A 148 14.77 18.65 -24.92
C LYS A 148 14.71 17.18 -24.53
N GLY A 149 13.67 16.47 -24.97
CA GLY A 149 13.48 15.04 -24.73
C GLY A 149 12.87 14.67 -23.37
N ALA A 150 12.82 15.58 -22.40
CA ALA A 150 12.28 15.29 -21.07
C ALA A 150 10.80 14.86 -21.10
N ALA A 151 9.97 15.51 -21.91
CA ALA A 151 8.55 15.15 -22.02
C ALA A 151 8.32 13.76 -22.65
N ALA A 152 9.24 13.28 -23.50
CA ALA A 152 9.19 11.92 -24.04
C ALA A 152 9.55 10.89 -22.98
N GLN A 153 10.58 11.16 -22.16
CA GLN A 153 10.91 10.30 -21.01
C GLN A 153 9.74 10.22 -20.01
N PHE A 154 9.09 11.37 -19.77
CA PHE A 154 7.92 11.43 -18.89
C PHE A 154 6.72 10.67 -19.48
N GLN A 155 6.51 10.76 -20.79
CA GLN A 155 5.50 9.97 -21.50
C GLN A 155 5.73 8.47 -21.28
N GLU A 156 6.93 7.97 -21.58
CA GLU A 156 7.29 6.57 -21.42
C GLU A 156 7.07 6.07 -19.98
N TYR A 157 7.40 6.92 -18.99
CA TYR A 157 7.14 6.63 -17.58
C TYR A 157 5.63 6.48 -17.30
N LEU A 158 4.79 7.44 -17.71
CA LEU A 158 3.34 7.36 -17.50
C LEU A 158 2.71 6.15 -18.23
N GLU A 159 3.18 5.84 -19.44
CA GLU A 159 2.72 4.70 -20.23
C GLU A 159 3.05 3.36 -19.57
N LYS A 160 4.20 3.24 -18.89
CA LYS A 160 4.58 2.07 -18.09
C LYS A 160 3.54 1.74 -17.00
N TYR A 161 2.92 2.76 -16.42
CA TYR A 161 1.83 2.60 -15.45
C TYR A 161 0.44 2.42 -16.09
N GLY A 162 0.34 2.56 -17.42
CA GLY A 162 -0.86 2.26 -18.20
C GLY A 162 -1.72 3.47 -18.55
N PHE A 163 -1.25 4.70 -18.30
CA PHE A 163 -1.93 5.91 -18.75
C PHE A 163 -1.87 6.06 -20.28
N LYS A 164 -2.90 6.68 -20.87
CA LYS A 164 -2.95 6.95 -22.31
C LYS A 164 -2.47 8.35 -22.61
N ILE A 165 -1.41 8.51 -23.39
CA ILE A 165 -0.91 9.84 -23.72
C ILE A 165 -1.60 10.35 -24.99
N SER A 166 -2.38 11.41 -24.82
CA SER A 166 -3.16 12.05 -25.89
C SER A 166 -2.33 13.01 -26.74
N GLY A 167 -1.17 13.44 -26.24
CA GLY A 167 -0.23 14.27 -26.96
C GLY A 167 0.84 14.89 -26.08
N ILE A 168 1.89 15.41 -26.73
CA ILE A 168 2.96 16.20 -26.13
C ILE A 168 3.04 17.55 -26.83
N LYS A 169 3.18 18.62 -26.06
CA LYS A 169 3.40 19.99 -26.55
C LYS A 169 4.45 20.70 -25.71
N ASN A 170 4.95 21.85 -26.17
CA ASN A 170 5.73 22.75 -25.33
C ASN A 170 4.80 23.66 -24.53
N ALA A 171 5.18 23.97 -23.29
CA ALA A 171 4.49 24.99 -22.52
C ALA A 171 4.75 26.40 -23.10
N LYS A 172 3.93 27.38 -22.70
CA LYS A 172 4.10 28.79 -23.11
C LYS A 172 5.34 29.43 -22.49
N SER A 173 5.77 28.93 -21.34
CA SER A 173 7.00 29.33 -20.64
C SER A 173 7.69 28.11 -20.04
N TYR A 174 8.98 28.23 -19.72
CA TYR A 174 9.78 27.16 -19.14
C TYR A 174 10.11 27.38 -17.65
N ASN A 175 9.32 28.21 -16.97
CA ASN A 175 9.54 28.63 -15.58
C ASN A 175 8.71 27.79 -14.59
N PHE A 176 8.47 26.53 -14.94
CA PHE A 176 7.76 25.60 -14.07
C PHE A 176 8.79 24.81 -13.27
N ASP A 177 9.08 25.27 -12.05
CA ASP A 177 10.02 24.55 -11.18
C ASP A 177 9.44 23.21 -10.72
N GLU A 178 8.12 23.17 -10.51
CA GLU A 178 7.35 22.00 -10.07
C GLU A 178 6.39 21.51 -11.17
N THR A 179 6.18 20.20 -11.24
CA THR A 179 5.21 19.54 -12.10
C THR A 179 3.78 19.82 -11.63
N ILE A 180 2.90 20.21 -12.56
CA ILE A 180 1.51 20.53 -12.27
C ILE A 180 0.60 19.50 -12.93
N VAL A 181 -0.25 18.88 -12.13
CA VAL A 181 -1.33 18.01 -12.59
C VAL A 181 -2.64 18.82 -12.58
N ILE A 182 -3.14 19.13 -13.77
CA ILE A 182 -4.34 19.93 -13.97
C ILE A 182 -5.49 19.01 -14.39
N TYR A 183 -6.62 19.07 -13.71
CA TYR A 183 -7.79 18.22 -14.03
C TYR A 183 -9.02 19.04 -14.41
N ASN A 184 -9.74 18.54 -15.41
CA ASN A 184 -11.06 19.09 -15.76
C ASN A 184 -12.10 18.75 -14.69
N SER A 185 -13.22 19.49 -14.66
CA SER A 185 -14.33 19.17 -13.75
C SER A 185 -14.79 17.71 -13.91
N GLY A 186 -14.98 17.01 -12.78
CA GLY A 186 -15.32 15.59 -12.77
C GLY A 186 -14.16 14.63 -13.09
N LYS A 187 -12.93 15.11 -13.23
CA LYS A 187 -11.72 14.30 -13.50
C LYS A 187 -10.72 14.28 -12.34
N TYR A 188 -11.15 14.68 -11.15
CA TYR A 188 -10.32 14.67 -9.95
C TYR A 188 -9.72 13.27 -9.69
N VAL A 189 -10.55 12.21 -9.71
CA VAL A 189 -10.07 10.83 -9.47
C VAL A 189 -9.03 10.39 -10.52
N ASN A 190 -9.17 10.80 -11.78
CA ASN A 190 -8.16 10.51 -12.81
C ASN A 190 -6.81 11.17 -12.50
N ALA A 191 -6.84 12.41 -12.01
CA ALA A 191 -5.63 13.13 -11.61
C ALA A 191 -5.02 12.60 -10.32
N GLU A 192 -5.84 12.22 -9.34
CA GLU A 192 -5.38 11.57 -8.11
C GLU A 192 -4.66 10.25 -8.42
N GLN A 193 -5.20 9.45 -9.34
CA GLN A 193 -4.54 8.22 -9.82
C GLN A 193 -3.20 8.50 -10.51
N LEU A 194 -3.08 9.59 -11.27
CA LEU A 194 -1.80 10.01 -11.86
C LEU A 194 -0.83 10.51 -10.79
N ALA A 195 -1.32 11.24 -9.81
CA ALA A 195 -0.53 11.78 -8.71
C ALA A 195 0.13 10.69 -7.86
N LEU A 196 -0.50 9.52 -7.70
CA LEU A 196 0.07 8.38 -6.96
C LEU A 196 1.42 7.90 -7.49
N ILE A 197 1.76 8.18 -8.75
CA ILE A 197 3.03 7.78 -9.37
C ILE A 197 4.03 8.94 -9.50
N LEU A 198 3.70 10.12 -8.96
CA LEU A 198 4.58 11.28 -8.93
C LEU A 198 5.11 11.49 -7.50
N ASN A 199 6.37 11.87 -7.40
CA ASN A 199 7.04 12.13 -6.11
C ASN A 199 7.00 13.62 -5.73
N SER A 200 6.91 14.50 -6.72
CA SER A 200 6.90 15.96 -6.56
C SER A 200 5.90 16.53 -7.56
N TYR A 201 4.82 17.11 -7.06
CA TYR A 201 3.78 17.70 -7.89
C TYR A 201 2.87 18.62 -7.08
N ARG A 202 2.19 19.51 -7.80
CA ARG A 202 0.96 20.15 -7.33
C ARG A 202 -0.23 19.78 -8.19
N MET A 203 -1.40 19.69 -7.58
CA MET A 203 -2.67 19.45 -8.26
C MET A 203 -3.52 20.72 -8.30
N GLU A 204 -4.09 21.03 -9.46
CA GLU A 204 -5.02 22.17 -9.62
C GLU A 204 -6.22 21.78 -10.49
N GLN A 205 -7.41 22.27 -10.15
CA GLN A 205 -8.54 22.18 -11.07
C GLN A 205 -8.35 23.16 -12.23
N TYR A 206 -8.72 22.75 -13.44
CA TYR A 206 -8.70 23.62 -14.61
C TYR A 206 -9.62 24.82 -14.41
N THR A 207 -9.07 26.01 -14.64
CA THR A 207 -9.79 27.31 -14.61
C THR A 207 -9.26 28.20 -15.74
N SER A 208 -9.79 29.42 -15.86
CA SER A 208 -9.33 30.41 -16.83
C SER A 208 -7.84 30.77 -16.69
N LYS A 209 -7.23 30.55 -15.51
CA LYS A 209 -5.77 30.63 -15.29
C LYS A 209 -5.00 29.75 -16.27
N TRP A 210 -5.55 28.59 -16.64
CA TRP A 210 -4.92 27.56 -17.46
C TRP A 210 -5.39 27.57 -18.92
N LYS A 211 -6.02 28.66 -19.39
CA LYS A 211 -6.63 28.77 -20.73
C LYS A 211 -5.69 28.42 -21.89
N ASP A 212 -4.39 28.67 -21.75
CA ASP A 212 -3.40 28.40 -22.79
C ASP A 212 -2.99 26.92 -22.89
N TYR A 213 -3.44 26.09 -21.93
CA TYR A 213 -3.09 24.68 -21.80
C TYR A 213 -4.29 23.75 -22.00
N TYR A 214 -5.40 24.29 -22.53
CA TYR A 214 -6.63 23.53 -22.74
C TYR A 214 -6.41 22.22 -23.53
N SER A 215 -7.09 21.16 -23.09
CA SER A 215 -7.14 19.86 -23.74
C SER A 215 -8.45 19.14 -23.39
N SER A 216 -8.94 18.32 -24.32
CA SER A 216 -10.04 17.38 -24.07
C SER A 216 -9.60 16.13 -23.30
N ALA A 217 -8.30 15.99 -23.01
CA ALA A 217 -7.76 14.95 -22.14
C ALA A 217 -8.42 15.00 -20.75
N ASN A 218 -8.42 13.85 -20.04
CA ASN A 218 -8.93 13.81 -18.68
C ASN A 218 -8.05 14.63 -17.73
N VAL A 219 -6.73 14.55 -17.94
CA VAL A 219 -5.72 15.24 -17.15
C VAL A 219 -4.74 15.96 -18.10
N ILE A 220 -4.30 17.13 -17.71
CA ILE A 220 -3.23 17.89 -18.34
C ILE A 220 -2.06 17.91 -17.37
N VAL A 221 -0.86 17.56 -17.81
CA VAL A 221 0.36 17.66 -17.01
C VAL A 221 1.25 18.73 -17.61
N ILE A 222 1.60 19.74 -16.82
CA ILE A 222 2.71 20.64 -17.14
C ILE A 222 3.93 20.09 -16.40
N MET A 223 4.80 19.41 -17.12
CA MET A 223 6.00 18.79 -16.57
C MET A 223 7.01 19.89 -16.20
N GLY A 224 7.36 19.97 -14.92
CA GLY A 224 8.29 20.96 -14.37
C GLY A 224 9.75 20.52 -14.40
N LYS A 225 10.64 21.33 -13.85
CA LYS A 225 12.08 21.03 -13.75
C LYS A 225 12.38 19.87 -12.80
N ASP A 226 11.47 19.62 -11.84
CA ASP A 226 11.43 18.46 -10.94
C ASP A 226 11.14 17.11 -11.62
N TYR A 227 10.93 17.06 -12.94
CA TYR A 227 10.50 15.84 -13.64
C TYR A 227 11.37 14.60 -13.38
N LYS A 228 12.66 14.77 -13.08
CA LYS A 228 13.57 13.66 -12.75
C LYS A 228 13.27 13.03 -11.39
N GLU A 229 12.69 13.77 -10.46
CA GLU A 229 12.25 13.24 -9.17
C GLU A 229 11.01 12.33 -9.33
N ASN A 230 10.23 12.62 -10.38
CA ASN A 230 9.00 11.90 -10.72
C ASN A 230 9.25 10.64 -11.55
N ILE A 231 10.30 10.58 -12.37
CA ILE A 231 10.60 9.41 -13.20
C ILE A 231 11.47 8.43 -12.41
N LYS A 232 10.90 7.27 -12.06
CA LYS A 232 11.64 6.12 -11.48
C LYS A 232 11.46 4.89 -12.36
N TRP A 233 12.54 4.47 -13.01
CA TRP A 233 12.54 3.30 -13.90
C TRP A 233 12.57 1.99 -13.13
#